data_AF-A0A2V5E5L0-F1
#
_entry.id   AF-A0A2V5E5L0-F1
#
_cell.length_a   1.000
_cell.length_b   1.000
_cell.length_c   1.000
_cell.angle_alpha   90.00
_cell.angle_beta   90.00
_cell.angle_gamma   90.00
#
_symmetry.space_group_name_H-M   'P 1'
#
loop_
_entity.id
_entity.type
_entity.pdbx_description
1 polymer ?
#
loop_
_entity_poly.entity_id
_entity_poly.type
_entity_poly.pdbx_seq_one_letter_code
_entity_poly.pdbx_strand_id
1 'polypeptide(L)'
;MSGEQLRISNMSKNDLQELWKRYSPEEINELILGCNQKEISTLFGFMSERGVQVILDSLSKDSAIKVFTSLRSANLKKTLLLASSGFLDRISRLLPEDLFCDVLSNVGPELRNRIMKALPIKEKAHLNEIIENKLNFSSHIRQAMSEDFGGSLERETIGRLKELEERERFLERRQRAREEQLLEQFESLRGQIVQAEKELNSRQSKMKSLEASYSKKENELKENIRQLQEEHQRQVQEKIEIKVPEFVASAINSLEGKEKEFAKKATTWNYQGHGAIGLAITASIVAFWYGAYAFSTAVKTNIDWFFFCFLIIKGLVIISLFAAWAKHAYTIANAYMHESLKRADRMHAINFGKLYLEVYGNDVSQADMKAVFENWNLDSDSAFTKIRPTNLEPKTLSQVSQIITAVSNAAKTKE
;
A
#
# COMPACT_ATOMS: atom_id res chain seq x y z
N MET A 1 -7.49 -60.86 8.65
CA MET A 1 -6.05 -60.53 8.81
C MET A 1 -5.66 -59.63 7.66
N SER A 2 -4.89 -58.60 8.00
CA SER A 2 -4.28 -57.58 7.13
C SER A 2 -3.92 -58.08 5.74
N GLY A 3 -4.23 -57.26 4.72
CA GLY A 3 -3.92 -57.50 3.31
C GLY A 3 -2.42 -57.54 3.04
N GLU A 4 -1.86 -58.74 3.03
CA GLU A 4 -0.70 -59.05 2.20
C GLU A 4 -1.21 -59.46 0.82
N GLN A 5 -0.88 -58.68 -0.21
CA GLN A 5 -1.08 -59.11 -1.60
C GLN A 5 -0.36 -60.44 -1.79
N LEU A 6 -1.14 -61.49 -1.97
CA LEU A 6 -0.69 -62.86 -2.11
C LEU A 6 0.18 -62.95 -3.38
N ARG A 7 1.51 -63.05 -3.24
CA ARG A 7 2.46 -63.10 -4.35
C ARG A 7 3.06 -64.49 -4.52
N ILE A 8 3.18 -64.93 -5.77
CA ILE A 8 3.78 -66.21 -6.16
C ILE A 8 5.22 -66.35 -5.63
N SER A 9 5.96 -65.25 -5.46
CA SER A 9 7.32 -65.23 -4.90
C SER A 9 7.43 -65.77 -3.47
N ASN A 10 6.32 -65.75 -2.71
CA ASN A 10 6.32 -66.08 -1.29
C ASN A 10 5.81 -67.52 -1.01
N MET A 11 5.47 -68.28 -2.06
CA MET A 11 4.94 -69.63 -1.94
C MET A 11 6.05 -70.70 -2.02
N SER A 12 5.91 -71.77 -1.23
CA SER A 12 6.80 -72.93 -1.37
C SER A 12 6.54 -73.67 -2.68
N LYS A 13 7.51 -74.45 -3.16
CA LYS A 13 7.37 -75.27 -4.38
C LYS A 13 6.17 -76.23 -4.32
N ASN A 14 5.86 -76.76 -3.14
CA ASN A 14 4.71 -77.65 -2.94
C ASN A 14 3.38 -76.86 -3.02
N ASP A 15 3.35 -75.63 -2.52
CA ASP A 15 2.16 -74.78 -2.61
C ASP A 15 1.89 -74.34 -4.06
N LEU A 16 2.93 -74.08 -4.85
CA LEU A 16 2.81 -73.77 -6.28
C LEU A 16 2.28 -74.96 -7.10
N GLN A 17 2.61 -76.20 -6.70
CA GLN A 17 2.14 -77.41 -7.38
C GLN A 17 0.64 -77.68 -7.18
N GLU A 18 0.11 -77.28 -6.03
CA GLU A 18 -1.28 -77.49 -5.64
C GLU A 18 -2.15 -76.23 -5.70
N LEU A 19 -1.62 -75.14 -6.26
CA LEU A 19 -2.30 -73.85 -6.33
C LEU A 19 -3.70 -73.95 -6.94
N TRP A 20 -3.83 -74.73 -8.00
CA TRP A 20 -5.11 -75.00 -8.69
C TRP A 20 -6.15 -75.77 -7.85
N LYS A 21 -5.75 -76.41 -6.74
CA LYS A 21 -6.69 -77.07 -5.81
C LYS A 21 -7.20 -76.14 -4.73
N ARG A 22 -6.43 -75.10 -4.39
CA ARG A 22 -6.66 -74.24 -3.21
C ARG A 22 -7.42 -72.96 -3.55
N TYR A 23 -7.34 -72.50 -4.79
CA TYR A 23 -7.94 -71.24 -5.24
C TYR A 23 -8.96 -71.48 -6.33
N SER A 24 -9.99 -70.63 -6.36
CA SER A 24 -10.98 -70.58 -7.43
C SER A 24 -10.39 -70.07 -8.75
N PRO A 25 -10.99 -70.41 -9.90
CA PRO A 25 -10.62 -69.88 -11.21
C PRO A 25 -10.44 -68.35 -11.23
N GLU A 26 -11.33 -67.61 -10.57
CA GLU A 26 -11.32 -66.15 -10.52
C GLU A 26 -10.11 -65.62 -9.73
N GLU A 27 -9.84 -66.20 -8.55
CA GLU A 27 -8.68 -65.85 -7.72
C GLU A 27 -7.35 -66.15 -8.44
N ILE A 28 -7.29 -67.24 -9.21
CA ILE A 28 -6.11 -67.59 -10.02
C ILE A 28 -5.88 -66.55 -11.12
N ASN A 29 -6.95 -66.07 -11.77
CA ASN A 29 -6.84 -65.04 -12.80
C ASN A 29 -6.35 -63.71 -12.22
N GLU A 30 -6.87 -63.29 -11.07
CA GLU A 30 -6.39 -62.10 -10.35
C GLU A 30 -4.93 -62.22 -9.91
N LEU A 31 -4.55 -63.40 -9.39
CA LEU A 31 -3.17 -63.70 -9.01
C LEU A 31 -2.22 -63.55 -10.21
N ILE A 32 -2.58 -64.12 -11.37
CA ILE A 32 -1.78 -64.04 -12.61
C ILE A 32 -1.65 -62.59 -13.09
N LEU A 33 -2.72 -61.79 -12.98
CA LEU A 33 -2.69 -60.37 -13.31
C LEU A 33 -1.81 -59.56 -12.35
N GLY A 34 -1.66 -59.98 -11.10
CA GLY A 34 -0.75 -59.36 -10.12
C GLY A 34 0.73 -59.73 -10.29
N CYS A 35 1.06 -60.80 -11.02
CA CYS A 35 2.42 -61.34 -11.08
C CYS A 35 3.32 -60.70 -12.14
N ASN A 36 4.63 -60.80 -11.94
CA ASN A 36 5.64 -60.42 -12.92
C ASN A 36 6.02 -61.60 -13.84
N GLN A 37 6.75 -61.31 -14.93
CA GLN A 37 7.13 -62.31 -15.93
C GLN A 37 7.91 -63.51 -15.37
N LYS A 38 8.79 -63.27 -14.38
CA LYS A 38 9.61 -64.33 -13.76
C LYS A 38 8.75 -65.25 -12.88
N GLU A 39 7.81 -64.69 -12.14
CA GLU A 39 6.85 -65.42 -11.30
C GLU A 39 5.95 -66.32 -12.14
N ILE A 40 5.41 -65.80 -13.25
CA ILE A 40 4.57 -66.59 -14.18
C ILE A 40 5.36 -67.74 -14.79
N SER A 41 6.60 -67.48 -15.26
CA SER A 41 7.44 -68.56 -15.79
C SER A 41 7.82 -69.59 -14.72
N THR A 42 7.90 -69.18 -13.45
CA THR A 42 8.21 -70.07 -12.32
C THR A 42 6.99 -70.93 -11.95
N LEU A 43 5.78 -70.33 -11.95
CA LEU A 43 4.51 -71.00 -11.72
C LEU A 43 4.31 -72.16 -12.70
N PHE A 44 4.35 -71.89 -14.01
CA PHE A 44 4.19 -72.91 -15.04
C PHE A 44 5.38 -73.89 -15.12
N GLY A 45 6.54 -73.50 -14.59
CA GLY A 45 7.71 -74.39 -14.49
C GLY A 45 7.55 -75.48 -13.43
N PHE A 46 6.92 -75.17 -12.30
CA PHE A 46 6.79 -76.07 -11.16
C PHE A 46 5.45 -76.80 -11.05
N MET A 47 4.44 -76.37 -11.80
CA MET A 47 3.11 -76.96 -11.77
C MET A 47 3.07 -78.41 -12.28
N SER A 48 2.17 -79.21 -11.69
CA SER A 48 1.84 -80.55 -12.21
C SER A 48 1.09 -80.46 -13.54
N GLU A 49 1.16 -81.51 -14.37
CA GLU A 49 0.50 -81.53 -15.68
C GLU A 49 -1.01 -81.26 -15.60
N ARG A 50 -1.67 -81.86 -14.61
CA ARG A 50 -3.09 -81.63 -14.32
C ARG A 50 -3.36 -80.19 -13.88
N GLY A 51 -2.46 -79.59 -13.11
CA GLY A 51 -2.58 -78.19 -12.71
C GLY A 51 -2.48 -77.24 -13.89
N VAL A 52 -1.54 -77.49 -14.82
CA VAL A 52 -1.40 -76.67 -16.03
C VAL A 52 -2.68 -76.70 -16.86
N GLN A 53 -3.29 -77.88 -17.02
CA GLN A 53 -4.57 -78.02 -17.72
C GLN A 53 -5.70 -77.20 -17.08
N VAL A 54 -5.91 -77.38 -15.77
CA VAL A 54 -6.98 -76.70 -15.04
C VAL A 54 -6.81 -75.19 -15.08
N ILE A 55 -5.57 -74.69 -14.93
CA ILE A 55 -5.30 -73.26 -15.00
C ILE A 55 -5.52 -72.74 -16.41
N LEU A 56 -4.96 -73.38 -17.44
CA LEU A 56 -5.15 -72.95 -18.82
C LEU A 56 -6.64 -72.88 -19.20
N ASP A 57 -7.43 -73.88 -18.81
CA ASP A 57 -8.87 -73.92 -19.09
C ASP A 57 -9.68 -72.85 -18.38
N SER A 58 -9.17 -72.32 -17.27
CA SER A 58 -9.80 -71.26 -16.49
C SER A 58 -9.30 -69.85 -16.82
N LEU A 59 -8.33 -69.69 -17.73
CA LEU A 59 -7.79 -68.37 -18.06
C LEU A 59 -8.82 -67.46 -18.72
N SER A 60 -8.91 -66.23 -18.18
CA SER A 60 -9.55 -65.09 -18.83
C SER A 60 -8.68 -64.55 -19.97
N LYS A 61 -9.25 -63.68 -20.82
CA LYS A 61 -8.54 -63.07 -21.95
C LYS A 61 -7.28 -62.33 -21.52
N ASP A 62 -7.38 -61.48 -20.50
CA ASP A 62 -6.26 -60.64 -20.05
C ASP A 62 -5.18 -61.46 -19.34
N SER A 63 -5.59 -62.46 -18.54
CA SER A 63 -4.66 -63.38 -17.89
C SER A 63 -3.95 -64.27 -18.91
N ALA A 64 -4.63 -64.72 -19.98
CA ALA A 64 -4.01 -65.46 -21.07
C ALA A 64 -2.95 -64.62 -21.78
N ILE A 65 -3.26 -63.39 -22.18
CA ILE A 65 -2.28 -62.48 -22.80
C ILE A 65 -1.05 -62.33 -21.91
N LYS A 66 -1.26 -62.12 -20.61
CA LYS A 66 -0.15 -61.95 -19.66
C LYS A 66 0.69 -63.22 -19.46
N VAL A 67 0.06 -64.40 -19.50
CA VAL A 67 0.78 -65.68 -19.45
C VAL A 67 1.63 -65.87 -20.71
N PHE A 68 1.04 -65.73 -21.90
CA PHE A 68 1.72 -66.03 -23.16
C PHE A 68 2.79 -65.02 -23.55
N THR A 69 2.66 -63.75 -23.12
CA THR A 69 3.75 -62.75 -23.21
C THR A 69 4.90 -63.05 -22.24
N SER A 70 4.60 -63.69 -21.10
CA SER A 70 5.58 -63.90 -20.03
C SER A 70 6.37 -65.21 -20.15
N LEU A 71 5.81 -66.23 -20.81
CA LEU A 71 6.46 -67.53 -20.95
C LEU A 71 7.62 -67.49 -21.96
N ARG A 72 8.78 -68.01 -21.53
CA ARG A 72 9.91 -68.27 -22.44
C ARG A 72 9.57 -69.41 -23.41
N SER A 73 10.16 -69.42 -24.60
CA SER A 73 9.89 -70.41 -25.68
C SER A 73 9.96 -71.88 -25.23
N ALA A 74 10.86 -72.22 -24.31
CA ALA A 74 10.96 -73.57 -23.74
C ALA A 74 9.73 -73.96 -22.88
N ASN A 75 9.27 -73.04 -22.03
CA ASN A 75 8.10 -73.25 -21.17
C ASN A 75 6.79 -73.13 -21.94
N LEU A 76 6.74 -72.25 -22.94
CA LEU A 76 5.61 -72.10 -23.86
C LEU A 76 5.25 -73.44 -24.53
N LYS A 77 6.27 -74.14 -25.06
CA LYS A 77 6.09 -75.47 -25.69
C LYS A 77 5.53 -76.49 -24.71
N LYS A 78 6.11 -76.57 -23.50
CA LYS A 78 5.67 -77.51 -22.45
C LYS A 78 4.23 -77.22 -22.01
N THR A 79 3.92 -75.96 -21.72
CA THR A 79 2.60 -75.51 -21.28
C THR A 79 1.53 -75.81 -22.33
N LEU A 80 1.79 -75.52 -23.61
CA LEU A 80 0.84 -75.79 -24.68
C LEU A 80 0.71 -77.26 -25.03
N LEU A 81 1.76 -78.07 -24.86
CA LEU A 81 1.68 -79.52 -25.08
C LEU A 81 0.70 -80.16 -24.09
N LEU A 82 0.69 -79.65 -22.86
CA LEU A 82 -0.17 -80.10 -21.78
C LEU A 82 -1.58 -79.51 -21.87
N ALA A 83 -1.86 -78.54 -22.73
CA ALA A 83 -3.16 -77.90 -22.85
C ALA A 83 -4.27 -78.89 -23.25
N SER A 84 -5.47 -78.68 -22.71
CA SER A 84 -6.66 -79.44 -23.08
C SER A 84 -7.13 -79.06 -24.49
N SER A 85 -7.86 -79.94 -25.17
CA SER A 85 -8.48 -79.61 -26.46
C SER A 85 -9.46 -78.43 -26.37
N GLY A 86 -10.14 -78.26 -25.24
CA GLY A 86 -11.06 -77.15 -24.98
C GLY A 86 -10.35 -75.80 -24.84
N PHE A 87 -9.13 -75.77 -24.31
CA PHE A 87 -8.30 -74.58 -24.32
C PHE A 87 -7.80 -74.26 -25.74
N LEU A 88 -7.33 -75.26 -26.48
CA LEU A 88 -6.82 -75.07 -27.85
C LEU A 88 -7.87 -74.57 -28.85
N ASP A 89 -9.16 -74.85 -28.61
CA ASP A 89 -10.26 -74.28 -29.41
C ASP A 89 -10.57 -72.80 -29.07
N ARG A 90 -10.27 -72.40 -27.83
CA ARG A 90 -10.55 -71.03 -27.35
C ARG A 90 -9.33 -70.10 -27.46
N ILE A 91 -8.12 -70.64 -27.60
CA ILE A 91 -6.88 -69.86 -27.59
C ILE A 91 -6.84 -68.75 -28.65
N SER A 92 -7.43 -68.98 -29.84
CA SER A 92 -7.48 -67.96 -30.91
C SER A 92 -8.41 -66.79 -30.57
N ARG A 93 -9.42 -67.03 -29.74
CA ARG A 93 -10.33 -65.99 -29.25
C ARG A 93 -9.78 -65.26 -28.02
N LEU A 94 -8.93 -65.93 -27.24
CA LEU A 94 -8.32 -65.39 -26.02
C LEU A 94 -7.08 -64.53 -26.29
N LEU A 95 -6.34 -64.79 -27.38
CA LEU A 95 -5.11 -64.06 -27.71
C LEU A 95 -5.30 -63.08 -28.88
N PRO A 96 -4.69 -61.89 -28.83
CA PRO A 96 -4.57 -60.99 -29.99
C PRO A 96 -3.80 -61.67 -31.13
N GLU A 97 -4.11 -61.28 -32.37
CA GLU A 97 -3.60 -61.92 -33.60
C GLU A 97 -2.06 -61.98 -33.66
N ASP A 98 -1.38 -60.89 -33.28
CA ASP A 98 0.09 -60.81 -33.28
C ASP A 98 0.71 -61.81 -32.30
N LEU A 99 0.17 -61.89 -31.08
CA LEU A 99 0.65 -62.80 -30.05
C LEU A 99 0.37 -64.25 -30.42
N PHE A 100 -0.78 -64.51 -31.06
CA PHE A 100 -1.14 -65.84 -31.53
C PHE A 100 -0.17 -66.33 -32.62
N CYS A 101 0.22 -65.46 -33.56
CA CYS A 101 1.22 -65.77 -34.59
C CYS A 101 2.59 -66.07 -33.97
N ASP A 102 3.02 -65.28 -32.99
CA ASP A 102 4.28 -65.52 -32.28
C ASP A 102 4.26 -66.85 -31.52
N VAL A 103 3.15 -67.18 -30.86
CA VAL A 103 2.97 -68.49 -30.21
C VAL A 103 3.05 -69.63 -31.24
N LEU A 104 2.36 -69.52 -32.37
CA LEU A 104 2.40 -70.55 -33.43
C LEU A 104 3.78 -70.74 -34.05
N SER A 105 4.54 -69.65 -34.23
CA SER A 105 5.89 -69.67 -34.78
C SER A 105 6.89 -70.39 -33.86
N ASN A 106 6.69 -70.29 -32.54
CA ASN A 106 7.57 -70.84 -31.52
C ASN A 106 7.21 -72.27 -31.08
N VAL A 107 6.11 -72.81 -31.60
CA VAL A 107 5.61 -74.15 -31.29
C VAL A 107 5.98 -75.14 -32.39
N GLY A 108 6.24 -76.40 -32.02
CA GLY A 108 6.60 -77.47 -32.95
C GLY A 108 5.46 -77.86 -33.92
N PRO A 109 5.79 -78.54 -35.03
CA PRO A 109 4.85 -78.82 -36.12
C PRO A 109 3.63 -79.64 -35.67
N GLU A 110 3.81 -80.61 -34.77
CA GLU A 110 2.72 -81.45 -34.23
C GLU A 110 1.66 -80.66 -33.47
N LEU A 111 2.10 -79.75 -32.60
CA LEU A 111 1.21 -78.94 -31.79
C LEU A 111 0.59 -77.80 -32.60
N ARG A 112 1.34 -77.24 -33.56
CA ARG A 112 0.80 -76.32 -34.58
C ARG A 112 -0.34 -76.99 -35.35
N ASN A 113 -0.16 -78.23 -35.79
CA ASN A 113 -1.20 -78.98 -36.50
C ASN A 113 -2.42 -79.27 -35.61
N ARG A 114 -2.24 -79.54 -34.31
CA ARG A 114 -3.36 -79.71 -33.36
C ARG A 114 -4.16 -78.41 -33.19
N ILE A 115 -3.50 -77.27 -33.06
CA ILE A 115 -4.15 -75.95 -32.96
C ILE A 115 -4.86 -75.60 -34.28
N MET A 116 -4.19 -75.84 -35.41
CA MET A 116 -4.74 -75.60 -36.76
C MET A 116 -5.95 -76.50 -37.09
N LYS A 117 -6.07 -77.68 -36.48
CA LYS A 117 -7.26 -78.53 -36.61
C LYS A 117 -8.47 -77.98 -35.85
N ALA A 118 -8.26 -77.39 -34.68
CA ALA A 118 -9.33 -76.83 -33.83
C ALA A 118 -9.91 -75.51 -34.33
N LEU A 119 -9.18 -74.75 -35.16
CA LEU A 119 -9.62 -73.43 -35.67
C LEU A 119 -10.82 -73.49 -36.66
N PRO A 120 -11.69 -72.46 -36.69
CA PRO A 120 -12.69 -72.27 -37.75
C PRO A 120 -12.06 -72.03 -39.13
N ILE A 121 -12.70 -72.51 -40.21
CA ILE A 121 -12.14 -72.54 -41.58
C ILE A 121 -11.69 -71.16 -42.11
N LYS A 122 -12.36 -70.07 -41.73
CA LYS A 122 -12.04 -68.71 -42.21
C LYS A 122 -10.73 -68.15 -41.64
N GLU A 123 -10.34 -68.54 -40.42
CA GLU A 123 -9.10 -68.06 -39.78
C GLU A 123 -7.86 -68.85 -40.27
N LYS A 124 -8.04 -70.07 -40.79
CA LYS A 124 -6.94 -70.90 -41.32
C LYS A 124 -6.29 -70.33 -42.57
N ALA A 125 -7.07 -69.68 -43.43
CA ALA A 125 -6.58 -69.13 -44.70
C ALA A 125 -5.64 -67.94 -44.47
N HIS A 126 -6.03 -67.00 -43.61
CA HIS A 126 -5.27 -65.78 -43.30
C HIS A 126 -3.92 -66.08 -42.60
N LEU A 127 -3.89 -67.10 -41.73
CA LEU A 127 -2.66 -67.48 -41.02
C LEU A 127 -1.65 -68.24 -41.88
N ASN A 128 -2.10 -69.03 -42.86
CA ASN A 128 -1.18 -69.73 -43.77
C ASN A 128 -0.44 -68.75 -44.69
N GLU A 129 -1.10 -67.68 -45.14
CA GLU A 129 -0.52 -66.63 -45.98
C GLU A 129 0.61 -65.86 -45.27
N ILE A 130 0.43 -65.55 -43.98
CA ILE A 130 1.45 -64.87 -43.16
C ILE A 130 2.66 -65.77 -42.89
N ILE A 131 2.46 -67.07 -42.73
CA ILE A 131 3.54 -68.03 -42.45
C ILE A 131 4.36 -68.36 -43.72
N GLU A 132 3.72 -68.48 -44.88
CA GLU A 132 4.41 -68.69 -46.17
C GLU A 132 5.35 -67.52 -46.53
N ASN A 133 4.92 -66.28 -46.29
CA ASN A 133 5.74 -65.09 -46.53
C ASN A 133 7.01 -65.06 -45.65
N LYS A 134 6.95 -65.57 -44.42
CA LYS A 134 8.12 -65.62 -43.51
C LYS A 134 9.11 -66.75 -43.86
N LEU A 135 8.64 -67.83 -44.49
CA LEU A 135 9.48 -68.97 -44.92
C LEU A 135 10.19 -68.72 -46.26
N ASN A 136 9.55 -68.02 -47.20
CA ASN A 136 10.14 -67.67 -48.50
C ASN A 136 11.39 -66.78 -48.37
N PHE A 137 11.45 -65.90 -47.36
CA PHE A 137 12.63 -65.09 -47.06
C PHE A 137 13.87 -65.92 -46.66
N SER A 138 13.67 -67.09 -46.04
CA SER A 138 14.77 -67.97 -45.63
C SER A 138 15.32 -68.84 -46.77
N SER A 139 14.52 -69.09 -47.81
CA SER A 139 14.91 -69.90 -48.97
C SER A 139 15.85 -69.16 -49.93
N HIS A 140 15.68 -67.84 -50.07
CA HIS A 140 16.52 -67.00 -50.93
C HIS A 140 17.97 -66.85 -50.42
N ILE A 141 18.20 -67.04 -49.12
CA ILE A 141 19.55 -66.96 -48.53
C ILE A 141 20.37 -68.23 -48.80
N ARG A 142 19.73 -69.39 -49.01
CA ARG A 142 20.45 -70.65 -49.29
C ARG A 142 20.81 -70.84 -50.76
N GLN A 143 20.07 -70.24 -51.69
CA GLN A 143 20.31 -70.40 -53.13
C GLN A 143 21.44 -69.50 -53.67
N ALA A 144 21.90 -68.52 -52.88
CA ALA A 144 23.02 -67.64 -53.23
C ALA A 144 24.41 -68.25 -52.92
N MET A 145 24.48 -69.49 -52.41
CA MET A 145 25.71 -70.10 -51.88
C MET A 145 25.96 -71.51 -52.45
N SER A 146 26.24 -71.65 -53.76
CA SER A 146 26.88 -72.86 -54.30
C SER A 146 27.83 -72.60 -55.48
N GLU A 147 29.12 -72.60 -55.14
CA GLU A 147 30.28 -73.31 -55.71
C GLU A 147 30.82 -73.15 -57.16
N ASP A 148 30.20 -72.45 -58.11
CA ASP A 148 30.85 -72.21 -59.43
C ASP A 148 31.17 -70.74 -59.76
N PHE A 149 31.16 -69.90 -58.72
CA PHE A 149 31.47 -68.46 -58.77
C PHE A 149 32.80 -68.16 -58.04
N GLY A 150 33.82 -69.03 -58.09
CA GLY A 150 35.08 -68.80 -57.36
C GLY A 150 35.98 -67.76 -58.02
N GLY A 151 36.18 -67.85 -59.35
CA GLY A 151 37.17 -67.03 -60.07
C GLY A 151 36.67 -65.70 -60.61
N SER A 152 35.36 -65.56 -60.88
CA SER A 152 34.73 -64.30 -61.32
C SER A 152 34.42 -63.39 -60.13
N LEU A 153 34.08 -63.97 -58.98
CA LEU A 153 33.78 -63.24 -57.75
C LEU A 153 35.03 -62.60 -57.17
N GLU A 154 36.24 -63.13 -57.38
CA GLU A 154 37.45 -62.51 -56.81
C GLU A 154 37.70 -61.12 -57.45
N ARG A 155 37.51 -60.97 -58.77
CA ARG A 155 37.65 -59.66 -59.44
C ARG A 155 36.47 -58.73 -59.17
N GLU A 156 35.25 -59.25 -59.09
CA GLU A 156 34.07 -58.46 -58.75
C GLU A 156 34.00 -58.11 -57.26
N THR A 157 34.48 -58.98 -56.35
CA THR A 157 34.60 -58.67 -54.91
C THR A 157 35.77 -57.74 -54.65
N ILE A 158 36.90 -57.83 -55.36
CA ILE A 158 37.96 -56.82 -55.27
C ILE A 158 37.45 -55.48 -55.82
N GLY A 159 36.68 -55.48 -56.91
CA GLY A 159 36.04 -54.27 -57.44
C GLY A 159 35.01 -53.68 -56.47
N ARG A 160 34.12 -54.50 -55.91
CA ARG A 160 33.14 -54.10 -54.89
C ARG A 160 33.78 -53.77 -53.55
N LEU A 161 34.88 -54.40 -53.16
CA LEU A 161 35.66 -54.07 -51.97
C LEU A 161 36.31 -52.70 -52.16
N LYS A 162 36.85 -52.43 -53.34
CA LYS A 162 37.40 -51.10 -53.67
C LYS A 162 36.31 -50.04 -53.75
N GLU A 163 35.14 -50.35 -54.30
CA GLU A 163 33.97 -49.46 -54.31
C GLU A 163 33.39 -49.26 -52.90
N LEU A 164 33.34 -50.31 -52.07
CA LEU A 164 32.92 -50.24 -50.68
C LEU A 164 33.94 -49.47 -49.83
N GLU A 165 35.23 -49.63 -50.08
CA GLU A 165 36.30 -48.89 -49.42
C GLU A 165 36.28 -47.41 -49.85
N GLU A 166 36.05 -47.13 -51.13
CA GLU A 166 35.86 -45.75 -51.63
C GLU A 166 34.58 -45.13 -51.05
N ARG A 167 33.50 -45.91 -50.93
CA ARG A 167 32.24 -45.49 -50.30
C ARG A 167 32.38 -45.30 -48.80
N GLU A 168 33.15 -46.14 -48.11
CA GLU A 168 33.48 -46.02 -46.69
C GLU A 168 34.33 -44.77 -46.46
N ARG A 169 35.39 -44.57 -47.24
CA ARG A 169 36.20 -43.33 -47.21
C ARG A 169 35.37 -42.10 -47.58
N PHE A 170 34.39 -42.22 -48.45
CA PHE A 170 33.47 -41.11 -48.81
C PHE A 170 32.50 -40.81 -47.67
N LEU A 171 31.90 -41.83 -47.05
CA LEU A 171 31.03 -41.68 -45.89
C LEU A 171 31.79 -41.14 -44.69
N GLU A 172 33.01 -41.63 -44.45
CA GLU A 172 33.89 -41.17 -43.39
C GLU A 172 34.29 -39.70 -43.63
N ARG A 173 34.66 -39.32 -44.85
CA ARG A 173 34.89 -37.91 -45.21
C ARG A 173 33.65 -37.04 -45.02
N ARG A 174 32.46 -37.53 -45.37
CA ARG A 174 31.20 -36.82 -45.16
C ARG A 174 30.85 -36.69 -43.68
N GLN A 175 31.17 -37.70 -42.88
CA GLN A 175 30.90 -37.74 -41.45
C GLN A 175 31.87 -36.80 -40.71
N ARG A 176 33.17 -36.85 -41.04
CA ARG A 176 34.16 -35.87 -40.56
C ARG A 176 33.79 -34.44 -40.96
N ALA A 177 33.37 -34.21 -42.20
CA ALA A 177 32.92 -32.89 -42.64
C ALA A 177 31.69 -32.39 -41.85
N ARG A 178 30.75 -33.27 -41.48
CA ARG A 178 29.62 -32.91 -40.61
C ARG A 178 30.06 -32.64 -39.17
N GLU A 179 30.99 -33.44 -38.65
CA GLU A 179 31.55 -33.26 -37.31
C GLU A 179 32.33 -31.94 -37.21
N GLU A 180 33.13 -31.62 -38.23
CA GLU A 180 33.82 -30.33 -38.36
C GLU A 180 32.82 -29.17 -38.43
N GLN A 181 31.77 -29.26 -39.26
CA GLN A 181 30.72 -28.24 -39.32
C GLN A 181 29.98 -28.06 -37.98
N LEU A 182 29.68 -29.15 -37.27
CA LEU A 182 29.06 -29.10 -35.96
C LEU A 182 30.00 -28.48 -34.92
N LEU A 183 31.30 -28.82 -34.95
CA LEU A 183 32.31 -28.21 -34.09
C LEU A 183 32.42 -26.71 -34.32
N GLU A 184 32.50 -26.26 -35.58
CA GLU A 184 32.50 -24.83 -35.91
C GLU A 184 31.24 -24.12 -35.40
N GLN A 185 30.06 -24.75 -35.53
CA GLN A 185 28.81 -24.21 -34.98
C GLN A 185 28.84 -24.14 -33.45
N PHE A 186 29.37 -25.16 -32.77
CA PHE A 186 29.52 -25.18 -31.32
C PHE A 186 30.51 -24.12 -30.83
N GLU A 187 31.62 -23.91 -31.53
CA GLU A 187 32.60 -22.86 -31.21
C GLU A 187 32.01 -21.46 -31.42
N SER A 188 31.29 -21.25 -32.52
CA SER A 188 30.53 -20.03 -32.80
C SER A 188 29.51 -19.73 -31.69
N LEU A 189 28.70 -20.72 -31.30
CA LEU A 189 27.71 -20.59 -30.22
C LEU A 189 28.38 -20.31 -28.88
N ARG A 190 29.48 -21.00 -28.55
CA ARG A 190 30.27 -20.69 -27.35
C ARG A 190 30.80 -19.26 -27.37
N GLY A 191 31.31 -18.80 -28.50
CA GLY A 191 31.76 -17.42 -28.68
C GLY A 191 30.64 -16.41 -28.41
N GLN A 192 29.46 -16.66 -28.96
CA GLN A 192 28.28 -15.83 -28.72
C GLN A 192 27.84 -15.83 -27.25
N ILE A 193 27.84 -16.99 -26.59
CA ILE A 193 27.51 -17.10 -25.15
C ILE A 193 28.50 -16.30 -24.31
N VAL A 194 29.81 -16.45 -24.54
CA VAL A 194 30.84 -15.71 -23.80
C VAL A 194 30.70 -14.20 -24.03
N GLN A 195 30.41 -13.78 -25.26
CA GLN A 195 30.19 -12.36 -25.57
C GLN A 195 28.93 -11.82 -24.89
N ALA A 196 27.84 -12.59 -24.89
CA ALA A 196 26.60 -12.25 -24.21
C ALA A 196 26.78 -12.17 -22.68
N GLU A 197 27.50 -13.12 -22.06
CA GLU A 197 27.83 -13.08 -20.63
C GLU A 197 28.67 -11.86 -20.27
N LYS A 198 29.67 -11.53 -21.10
CA LYS A 198 30.50 -10.33 -20.90
C LYS A 198 29.65 -9.06 -21.00
N GLU A 199 28.75 -8.99 -21.97
CA GLU A 199 27.84 -7.85 -22.12
C GLU A 199 26.90 -7.74 -20.92
N LEU A 200 26.33 -8.85 -20.45
CA LEU A 200 25.43 -8.91 -19.30
C LEU A 200 26.14 -8.46 -18.02
N ASN A 201 27.36 -8.94 -17.78
CA ASN A 201 28.21 -8.49 -16.67
C ASN A 201 28.51 -6.99 -16.75
N SER A 202 28.79 -6.47 -17.95
CA SER A 202 29.03 -5.03 -18.15
C SER A 202 27.79 -4.18 -17.91
N ARG A 203 26.59 -4.68 -18.26
CA ARG A 203 25.31 -4.02 -17.97
C ARG A 203 25.00 -4.07 -16.48
N GLN A 204 25.26 -5.21 -15.83
CA GLN A 204 25.02 -5.37 -14.40
C GLN A 204 25.96 -4.49 -13.56
N SER A 205 27.23 -4.34 -13.95
CA SER A 205 28.15 -3.43 -13.26
C SER A 205 27.76 -1.96 -13.46
N LYS A 206 27.31 -1.58 -14.67
CA LYS A 206 26.74 -0.26 -14.94
C LYS A 206 25.47 0.01 -14.12
N MET A 207 24.57 -0.96 -14.01
CA MET A 207 23.36 -0.82 -13.19
C MET A 207 23.70 -0.63 -11.71
N LYS A 208 24.63 -1.43 -11.17
CA LYS A 208 25.10 -1.28 -9.79
C LYS A 208 25.76 0.07 -9.53
N SER A 209 26.58 0.57 -10.46
CA SER A 209 27.21 1.89 -10.29
C SER A 209 26.19 3.03 -10.42
N LEU A 210 25.20 2.88 -11.29
CA LEU A 210 24.10 3.83 -11.44
C LEU A 210 23.22 3.87 -10.18
N GLU A 211 22.85 2.72 -9.62
CA GLU A 211 22.09 2.59 -8.38
C GLU A 211 22.84 3.22 -7.20
N ALA A 212 24.14 2.95 -7.06
CA ALA A 212 24.98 3.61 -6.07
C ALA A 212 25.02 5.14 -6.26
N SER A 213 25.07 5.62 -7.50
CA SER A 213 25.03 7.06 -7.80
C SER A 213 23.69 7.71 -7.43
N TYR A 214 22.58 7.02 -7.68
CA TYR A 214 21.23 7.50 -7.32
C TYR A 214 21.03 7.50 -5.81
N SER A 215 21.45 6.43 -5.12
CA SER A 215 21.40 6.36 -3.66
C SER A 215 22.22 7.48 -3.00
N LYS A 216 23.41 7.78 -3.54
CA LYS A 216 24.22 8.90 -3.06
C LYS A 216 23.52 10.24 -3.26
N LYS A 217 22.94 10.48 -4.45
CA LYS A 217 22.16 11.70 -4.74
C LYS A 217 20.92 11.82 -3.86
N GLU A 218 20.22 10.73 -3.59
CA GLU A 218 19.05 10.72 -2.72
C GLU A 218 19.43 11.10 -1.28
N ASN A 219 20.52 10.56 -0.77
CA ASN A 219 21.04 10.91 0.56
C ASN A 219 21.50 12.38 0.62
N GLU A 220 22.17 12.87 -0.42
CA GLU A 220 22.57 14.28 -0.54
C GLU A 220 21.34 15.20 -0.59
N LEU A 221 20.29 14.81 -1.33
CA LEU A 221 19.04 15.57 -1.40
C LEU A 221 18.33 15.60 -0.04
N LYS A 222 18.26 14.46 0.66
CA LYS A 222 17.67 14.38 2.01
C LYS A 222 18.41 15.26 3.00
N GLU A 223 19.73 15.25 2.94
CA GLU A 223 20.56 16.09 3.80
C GLU A 223 20.38 17.58 3.48
N ASN A 224 20.34 17.96 2.20
CA ASN A 224 20.07 19.33 1.78
C ASN A 224 18.67 19.80 2.20
N ILE A 225 17.64 18.95 2.10
CA ILE A 225 16.29 19.27 2.56
C ILE A 225 16.30 19.50 4.07
N ARG A 226 16.98 18.63 4.84
CA ARG A 226 17.12 18.79 6.29
C ARG A 226 17.81 20.10 6.66
N GLN A 227 18.92 20.42 5.99
CA GLN A 227 19.66 21.67 6.20
C GLN A 227 18.82 22.90 5.85
N LEU A 228 18.09 22.87 4.72
CA LEU A 228 17.18 23.95 4.34
C LEU A 228 16.04 24.14 5.33
N GLN A 229 15.49 23.05 5.88
CA GLN A 229 14.46 23.11 6.92
C GLN A 229 15.01 23.72 8.21
N GLU A 230 16.19 23.29 8.66
CA GLU A 230 16.86 23.86 9.84
C GLU A 230 17.19 25.35 9.63
N GLU A 231 17.70 25.73 8.46
CA GLU A 231 18.02 27.11 8.13
C GLU A 231 16.76 27.98 8.06
N HIS A 232 15.68 27.48 7.47
CA HIS A 232 14.38 28.17 7.46
C HIS A 232 13.84 28.39 8.87
N GLN A 233 13.89 27.37 9.73
CA GLN A 233 13.50 27.50 11.13
C GLN A 233 14.34 28.53 11.87
N ARG A 234 15.67 28.54 11.67
CA ARG A 234 16.56 29.55 12.26
C ARG A 234 16.23 30.96 11.76
N GLN A 235 16.01 31.15 10.47
CA GLN A 235 15.65 32.47 9.92
C GLN A 235 14.29 32.97 10.44
N VAL A 236 13.33 32.07 10.63
CA VAL A 236 12.04 32.42 11.26
C VAL A 236 12.27 32.81 12.71
N GLN A 237 13.06 32.03 13.45
CA GLN A 237 13.38 32.29 14.85
C GLN A 237 14.11 33.63 15.05
N GLU A 238 15.13 33.92 14.24
CA GLU A 238 15.88 35.18 14.27
C GLU A 238 14.98 36.39 13.96
N LYS A 239 14.06 36.25 13.00
CA LYS A 239 13.08 37.31 12.70
C LYS A 239 12.11 37.54 13.87
N ILE A 240 11.71 36.48 14.58
CA ILE A 240 10.82 36.57 15.74
C ILE A 240 11.56 37.24 16.91
N GLU A 241 12.76 36.76 17.22
CA GLU A 241 13.57 37.20 18.37
C GLU A 241 13.98 38.67 18.26
N ILE A 242 14.31 39.16 17.05
CA ILE A 242 14.79 40.53 16.86
C ILE A 242 13.64 41.50 16.56
N LYS A 243 12.76 41.18 15.61
CA LYS A 243 11.80 42.18 15.09
C LYS A 243 10.58 42.34 15.97
N VAL A 244 10.06 41.27 16.57
CA VAL A 244 8.81 41.37 17.33
C VAL A 244 8.96 42.25 18.58
N PRO A 245 10.01 42.10 19.40
CA PRO A 245 10.21 43.00 20.55
C PRO A 245 10.39 44.46 20.15
N GLU A 246 11.06 44.74 19.03
CA GLU A 246 11.24 46.12 18.51
C GLU A 246 9.91 46.74 18.06
N PHE A 247 9.11 46.02 17.28
CA PHE A 247 7.78 46.48 16.86
C PHE A 247 6.85 46.69 18.06
N VAL A 248 6.88 45.78 19.03
CA VAL A 248 6.08 45.88 20.25
C VAL A 248 6.51 47.07 21.10
N ALA A 249 7.82 47.29 21.27
CA ALA A 249 8.36 48.47 21.97
C ALA A 249 7.97 49.78 21.29
N SER A 250 8.01 49.84 19.96
CA SER A 250 7.55 51.02 19.19
C SER A 250 6.06 51.29 19.41
N ALA A 251 5.22 50.25 19.40
CA ALA A 251 3.79 50.38 19.67
C ALA A 251 3.50 50.86 21.10
N ILE A 252 4.23 50.32 22.10
CA ILE A 252 4.15 50.75 23.50
C ILE A 252 4.53 52.23 23.62
N ASN A 253 5.66 52.65 23.04
CA ASN A 253 6.11 54.05 23.09
C ASN A 253 5.09 55.01 22.44
N SER A 254 4.46 54.60 21.33
CA SER A 254 3.40 55.38 20.69
C SER A 254 2.17 55.53 21.60
N LEU A 255 1.76 54.44 22.25
CA LEU A 255 0.65 54.43 23.21
C LEU A 255 0.96 55.25 24.46
N GLU A 256 2.17 55.15 25.01
CA GLU A 256 2.63 55.93 26.16
C GLU A 256 2.65 57.43 25.84
N GLY A 257 3.12 57.81 24.65
CA GLY A 257 3.07 59.20 24.20
C GLY A 257 1.65 59.76 24.16
N LYS A 258 0.68 58.94 23.70
CA LYS A 258 -0.75 59.32 23.66
C LYS A 258 -1.42 59.31 25.03
N GLU A 259 -1.06 58.36 25.89
CA GLU A 259 -1.53 58.30 27.29
C GLU A 259 -1.11 59.58 28.03
N LYS A 260 0.17 59.96 27.95
CA LYS A 260 0.67 61.22 28.55
C LYS A 260 -0.01 62.46 27.97
N GLU A 261 -0.25 62.48 26.66
CA GLU A 261 -0.98 63.58 26.01
C GLU A 261 -2.39 63.74 26.58
N PHE A 262 -3.14 62.63 26.72
CA PHE A 262 -4.49 62.66 27.27
C PHE A 262 -4.52 62.92 28.77
N ALA A 263 -3.61 62.34 29.55
CA ALA A 263 -3.46 62.62 30.97
C ALA A 263 -3.14 64.11 31.23
N LYS A 264 -2.27 64.71 30.41
CA LYS A 264 -1.97 66.15 30.48
C LYS A 264 -3.18 67.02 30.12
N LYS A 265 -3.96 66.61 29.11
CA LYS A 265 -5.22 67.30 28.77
C LYS A 265 -6.24 67.20 29.90
N ALA A 266 -6.41 66.02 30.50
CA ALA A 266 -7.29 65.81 31.63
C ALA A 266 -6.93 66.68 32.84
N THR A 267 -5.64 66.73 33.21
CA THR A 267 -5.16 67.57 34.31
C THR A 267 -5.37 69.06 34.01
N THR A 268 -5.10 69.50 32.78
CA THR A 268 -5.33 70.89 32.35
C THR A 268 -6.81 71.29 32.49
N TRP A 269 -7.73 70.44 32.02
CA TRP A 269 -9.17 70.69 32.16
C TRP A 269 -9.63 70.66 33.62
N ASN A 270 -9.07 69.77 34.45
CA ASN A 270 -9.34 69.78 35.89
C ASN A 270 -8.88 71.07 36.56
N TYR A 271 -7.68 71.57 36.23
CA TYR A 271 -7.21 72.87 36.73
C TYR A 271 -8.11 74.03 36.30
N GLN A 272 -8.62 74.02 35.07
CA GLN A 272 -9.60 75.01 34.61
C GLN A 272 -10.93 74.91 35.38
N GLY A 273 -11.40 73.70 35.69
CA GLY A 273 -12.59 73.48 36.53
C GLY A 273 -12.41 74.01 37.95
N HIS A 274 -11.27 73.69 38.59
CA HIS A 274 -10.92 74.23 39.90
C HIS A 274 -10.78 75.76 39.87
N GLY A 275 -10.17 76.31 38.82
CA GLY A 275 -10.06 77.75 38.61
C GLY A 275 -11.42 78.43 38.46
N ALA A 276 -12.35 77.84 37.73
CA ALA A 276 -13.71 78.36 37.57
C ALA A 276 -14.47 78.41 38.92
N ILE A 277 -14.36 77.36 39.75
CA ILE A 277 -14.95 77.36 41.10
C ILE A 277 -14.26 78.39 42.00
N GLY A 278 -12.93 78.46 41.97
CA GLY A 278 -12.17 79.45 42.75
C GLY A 278 -12.55 80.89 42.38
N LEU A 279 -12.72 81.17 41.08
CA LEU A 279 -13.21 82.46 40.59
C LEU A 279 -14.65 82.74 41.03
N ALA A 280 -15.54 81.73 41.03
CA ALA A 280 -16.90 81.89 41.52
C ALA A 280 -16.96 82.27 43.00
N ILE A 281 -16.17 81.60 43.84
CA ILE A 281 -16.07 81.88 45.27
C ILE A 281 -15.48 83.28 45.49
N THR A 282 -14.38 83.60 44.81
CA THR A 282 -13.71 84.90 44.92
C THR A 282 -14.64 86.04 44.49
N ALA A 283 -15.32 85.89 43.35
CA ALA A 283 -16.30 86.85 42.87
C ALA A 283 -17.47 87.01 43.85
N SER A 284 -17.92 85.93 44.48
CA SER A 284 -18.98 85.99 45.50
C SER A 284 -18.55 86.76 46.75
N ILE A 285 -17.32 86.55 47.23
CA ILE A 285 -16.75 87.28 48.38
C ILE A 285 -16.58 88.76 48.05
N VAL A 286 -16.01 89.09 46.87
CA VAL A 286 -15.83 90.47 46.43
C VAL A 286 -17.18 91.17 46.24
N ALA A 287 -18.15 90.50 45.61
CA ALA A 287 -19.49 91.04 45.44
C ALA A 287 -20.20 91.28 46.78
N PHE A 288 -20.02 90.36 47.75
CA PHE A 288 -20.54 90.54 49.10
C PHE A 288 -19.89 91.74 49.81
N TRP A 289 -18.56 91.86 49.74
CA TRP A 289 -17.84 92.96 50.39
C TRP A 289 -18.16 94.32 49.76
N TYR A 290 -18.19 94.40 48.43
CA TYR A 290 -18.63 95.58 47.69
C TYR A 290 -20.09 95.92 47.97
N GLY A 291 -20.98 94.91 48.00
CA GLY A 291 -22.38 95.09 48.34
C GLY A 291 -22.58 95.65 49.75
N ALA A 292 -21.83 95.15 50.74
CA ALA A 292 -21.86 95.67 52.11
C ALA A 292 -21.37 97.12 52.21
N TYR A 293 -20.31 97.49 51.48
CA TYR A 293 -19.81 98.86 51.41
C TYR A 293 -20.77 99.81 50.68
N ALA A 294 -21.32 99.38 49.54
CA ALA A 294 -22.31 100.15 48.79
C ALA A 294 -23.59 100.35 49.62
N PHE A 295 -24.01 99.35 50.39
CA PHE A 295 -25.15 99.45 51.30
C PHE A 295 -24.90 100.42 52.47
N SER A 296 -23.70 100.43 53.05
CA SER A 296 -23.37 101.33 54.17
C SER A 296 -23.24 102.80 53.76
N THR A 297 -22.96 103.07 52.48
CA THR A 297 -22.79 104.43 51.92
C THR A 297 -24.03 104.93 51.16
N ALA A 298 -25.01 104.07 50.88
CA ALA A 298 -26.22 104.44 50.15
C ALA A 298 -27.23 105.21 51.02
N VAL A 299 -27.82 106.26 50.44
CA VAL A 299 -28.92 107.02 51.05
C VAL A 299 -30.18 106.13 51.08
N LYS A 300 -30.81 105.98 52.25
CA LYS A 300 -31.95 105.08 52.52
C LYS A 300 -33.14 105.17 51.55
N THR A 301 -33.27 106.25 50.78
CA THR A 301 -34.39 106.49 49.86
C THR A 301 -34.29 105.75 48.52
N ASN A 302 -33.14 105.14 48.18
CA ASN A 302 -32.92 104.47 46.88
C ASN A 302 -32.88 102.93 46.96
N ILE A 303 -33.18 102.33 48.12
CA ILE A 303 -33.07 100.89 48.34
C ILE A 303 -34.48 100.27 48.35
N ASP A 304 -34.96 99.89 47.17
CA ASP A 304 -36.23 99.19 46.99
C ASP A 304 -36.03 97.66 47.05
N TRP A 305 -37.07 96.92 47.44
CA TRP A 305 -37.05 95.45 47.46
C TRP A 305 -36.71 94.85 46.07
N PHE A 306 -37.16 95.51 45.00
CA PHE A 306 -36.81 95.13 43.63
C PHE A 306 -35.31 95.20 43.32
N PHE A 307 -34.58 96.13 43.96
CA PHE A 307 -33.12 96.24 43.80
C PHE A 307 -32.40 95.03 44.42
N PHE A 308 -32.85 94.54 45.58
CA PHE A 308 -32.32 93.32 46.18
C PHE A 308 -32.61 92.08 45.33
N CYS A 309 -33.84 91.93 44.83
CA CYS A 309 -34.18 90.84 43.93
C CYS A 309 -33.31 90.85 42.66
N PHE A 310 -33.07 92.04 42.07
CA PHE A 310 -32.19 92.20 40.93
C PHE A 310 -30.74 91.77 41.23
N LEU A 311 -30.18 92.16 42.38
CA LEU A 311 -28.84 91.77 42.80
C LEU A 311 -28.71 90.25 43.03
N ILE A 312 -29.71 89.63 43.65
CA ILE A 312 -29.72 88.18 43.89
C ILE A 312 -29.77 87.42 42.57
N ILE A 313 -30.65 87.81 41.64
CA ILE A 313 -30.75 87.18 40.32
C ILE A 313 -29.44 87.35 39.54
N LYS A 314 -28.87 88.54 39.53
CA LYS A 314 -27.58 88.82 38.87
C LYS A 314 -26.45 87.96 39.44
N GLY A 315 -26.38 87.83 40.77
CA GLY A 315 -25.40 86.97 41.45
C GLY A 315 -25.59 85.48 41.10
N LEU A 316 -26.84 85.01 41.10
CA LEU A 316 -27.18 83.63 40.75
C LEU A 316 -26.79 83.32 39.30
N VAL A 317 -27.03 84.23 38.36
CA VAL A 317 -26.61 84.07 36.95
C VAL A 317 -25.09 83.91 36.85
N ILE A 318 -24.31 84.77 37.52
CA ILE A 318 -22.84 84.71 37.49
C ILE A 318 -22.32 83.39 38.10
N ILE A 319 -22.85 82.99 39.26
CA ILE A 319 -22.46 81.72 39.91
C ILE A 319 -22.84 80.52 39.03
N SER A 320 -24.03 80.53 38.43
CA SER A 320 -24.50 79.46 37.54
C SER A 320 -23.63 79.32 36.30
N LEU A 321 -23.12 80.42 35.75
CA LEU A 321 -22.22 80.42 34.59
C LEU A 321 -20.88 79.75 34.93
N PHE A 322 -20.28 80.12 36.07
CA PHE A 322 -19.04 79.47 36.52
C PHE A 322 -19.26 78.00 36.91
N ALA A 323 -20.40 77.67 37.52
CA ALA A 323 -20.75 76.28 37.81
C ALA A 323 -20.95 75.45 36.53
N ALA A 324 -21.58 76.02 35.49
CA ALA A 324 -21.74 75.38 34.19
C ALA A 324 -20.39 75.17 33.50
N TRP A 325 -19.50 76.18 33.54
CA TRP A 325 -18.13 76.04 33.05
C TRP A 325 -17.38 74.94 33.80
N ALA A 326 -17.40 74.96 35.13
CA ALA A 326 -16.71 73.96 35.95
C ALA A 326 -17.22 72.54 35.62
N LYS A 327 -18.54 72.35 35.53
CA LYS A 327 -19.15 71.08 35.13
C LYS A 327 -18.69 70.62 33.75
N HIS A 328 -18.64 71.52 32.78
CA HIS A 328 -18.16 71.21 31.44
C HIS A 328 -16.68 70.79 31.44
N ALA A 329 -15.84 71.56 32.13
CA ALA A 329 -14.42 71.27 32.29
C ALA A 329 -14.18 69.90 32.94
N TYR A 330 -14.89 69.56 34.02
CA TYR A 330 -14.79 68.24 34.66
C TYR A 330 -15.31 67.10 33.77
N THR A 331 -16.35 67.33 32.99
CA THR A 331 -16.89 66.31 32.07
C THR A 331 -15.86 65.98 30.99
N ILE A 332 -15.21 66.99 30.40
CA ILE A 332 -14.14 66.82 29.42
C ILE A 332 -12.89 66.19 30.07
N ALA A 333 -12.52 66.63 31.28
CA ALA A 333 -11.39 66.07 32.00
C ALA A 333 -11.58 64.57 32.28
N ASN A 334 -12.78 64.16 32.72
CA ASN A 334 -13.11 62.76 32.95
C ASN A 334 -13.06 61.92 31.66
N ALA A 335 -13.48 62.48 30.53
CA ALA A 335 -13.39 61.78 29.25
C ALA A 335 -11.94 61.58 28.79
N TYR A 336 -11.09 62.62 28.91
CA TYR A 336 -9.66 62.48 28.64
C TYR A 336 -8.98 61.49 29.60
N MET A 337 -9.36 61.49 30.87
CA MET A 337 -8.84 60.55 31.88
C MET A 337 -9.26 59.11 31.59
N HIS A 338 -10.52 58.90 31.17
CA HIS A 338 -10.99 57.56 30.80
C HIS A 338 -10.24 57.03 29.58
N GLU A 339 -9.99 57.90 28.59
CA GLU A 339 -9.21 57.51 27.41
C GLU A 339 -7.73 57.25 27.78
N SER A 340 -7.11 58.02 28.67
CA SER A 340 -5.73 57.75 29.10
C SER A 340 -5.62 56.41 29.85
N LEU A 341 -6.54 56.13 30.78
CA LEU A 341 -6.59 54.84 31.50
C LEU A 341 -6.77 53.66 30.54
N LYS A 342 -7.67 53.78 29.57
CA LYS A 342 -7.90 52.75 28.56
C LYS A 342 -6.65 52.48 27.72
N ARG A 343 -5.85 53.51 27.42
CA ARG A 343 -4.56 53.36 26.72
C ARG A 343 -3.50 52.74 27.62
N ALA A 344 -3.49 53.07 28.90
CA ALA A 344 -2.62 52.44 29.89
C ALA A 344 -2.94 50.93 30.05
N ASP A 345 -4.22 50.54 30.08
CA ASP A 345 -4.64 49.15 30.14
C ASP A 345 -4.21 48.37 28.88
N ARG A 346 -4.37 48.97 27.69
CA ARG A 346 -3.88 48.38 26.42
C ARG A 346 -2.36 48.23 26.42
N MET A 347 -1.64 49.23 26.91
CA MET A 347 -0.18 49.18 27.03
C MET A 347 0.26 48.08 28.01
N HIS A 348 -0.45 47.91 29.12
CA HIS A 348 -0.20 46.86 30.10
C HIS A 348 -0.45 45.47 29.53
N ALA A 349 -1.57 45.28 28.81
CA ALA A 349 -1.82 44.06 28.05
C ALA A 349 -0.69 43.80 27.04
N ILE A 350 -0.23 44.85 26.35
CA ILE A 350 0.87 44.75 25.39
C ILE A 350 2.19 44.32 26.02
N ASN A 351 2.51 44.87 27.18
CA ASN A 351 3.68 44.50 27.96
C ASN A 351 3.63 43.04 28.42
N PHE A 352 2.46 42.48 28.72
CA PHE A 352 2.35 41.07 29.09
C PHE A 352 2.68 40.13 27.94
N GLY A 353 2.21 40.39 26.72
CA GLY A 353 2.61 39.52 25.60
C GLY A 353 4.03 39.76 25.16
N LYS A 354 4.59 40.98 25.35
CA LYS A 354 6.04 41.18 25.24
C LYS A 354 6.80 40.25 26.20
N LEU A 355 6.40 40.21 27.47
CA LEU A 355 6.99 39.31 28.47
C LEU A 355 6.81 37.83 28.09
N TYR A 356 5.65 37.45 27.56
CA TYR A 356 5.41 36.10 27.08
C TYR A 356 6.39 35.70 25.97
N LEU A 357 6.64 36.60 25.00
CA LEU A 357 7.61 36.38 23.94
C LEU A 357 9.05 36.36 24.46
N GLU A 358 9.40 37.16 25.47
CA GLU A 358 10.73 37.13 26.08
C GLU A 358 10.99 35.84 26.87
N VAL A 359 9.96 35.29 27.54
CA VAL A 359 10.09 34.07 28.35
C VAL A 359 10.01 32.79 27.51
N TYR A 360 9.12 32.75 26.51
CA TYR A 360 8.83 31.54 25.73
C TYR A 360 9.29 31.63 24.27
N GLY A 361 9.90 32.73 23.84
CA GLY A 361 10.18 33.05 22.44
C GLY A 361 10.90 31.97 21.64
N ASN A 362 11.69 31.11 22.29
CA ASN A 362 12.40 30.00 21.66
C ASN A 362 11.48 28.91 21.07
N ASP A 363 10.25 28.77 21.58
CA ASP A 363 9.29 27.72 21.16
C ASP A 363 7.96 28.30 20.66
N VAL A 364 7.86 29.62 20.49
CA VAL A 364 6.60 30.29 20.15
C VAL A 364 6.34 30.25 18.64
N SER A 365 5.25 29.61 18.24
CA SER A 365 4.81 29.59 16.85
C SER A 365 4.11 30.90 16.45
N GLN A 366 3.97 31.14 15.14
CA GLN A 366 3.20 32.28 14.63
C GLN A 366 1.74 32.29 15.13
N ALA A 367 1.15 31.11 15.34
CA ALA A 367 -0.22 30.99 15.85
C ALA A 367 -0.33 31.46 17.31
N ASP A 368 0.67 31.13 18.13
CA ASP A 368 0.73 31.53 19.53
C ASP A 368 0.93 33.05 19.65
N MET A 369 1.80 33.64 18.80
CA MET A 369 1.93 35.09 18.72
C MET A 369 0.60 35.74 18.34
N LYS A 370 -0.11 35.23 17.34
CA LYS A 370 -1.41 35.79 16.97
C LYS A 370 -2.39 35.74 18.15
N ALA A 371 -2.48 34.61 18.84
CA ALA A 371 -3.38 34.42 19.98
C ALA A 371 -3.10 35.40 21.13
N VAL A 372 -1.83 35.69 21.40
CA VAL A 372 -1.42 36.61 22.47
C VAL A 372 -1.85 38.06 22.16
N PHE A 373 -1.75 38.52 20.91
CA PHE A 373 -2.01 39.92 20.55
C PHE A 373 -3.43 40.19 20.02
N GLU A 374 -4.20 39.15 19.62
CA GLU A 374 -5.52 39.28 19.00
C GLU A 374 -6.56 39.96 19.92
N ASN A 375 -6.49 39.71 21.24
CA ASN A 375 -7.50 40.18 22.19
C ASN A 375 -7.23 41.57 22.78
N TRP A 376 -6.12 42.23 22.46
CA TRP A 376 -5.75 43.49 23.13
C TRP A 376 -6.42 44.75 22.56
N ASN A 377 -7.11 44.64 21.41
CA ASN A 377 -7.73 45.79 20.75
C ASN A 377 -9.26 45.87 20.92
N LEU A 378 -9.86 45.11 21.84
CA LEU A 378 -11.30 44.80 21.76
C LEU A 378 -12.31 45.86 22.21
N ASP A 379 -11.92 46.96 22.86
CA ASP A 379 -12.87 48.04 23.17
C ASP A 379 -12.60 49.29 22.34
N SER A 380 -13.28 49.49 21.22
CA SER A 380 -13.14 50.69 20.37
C SER A 380 -14.05 51.86 20.78
N ASP A 381 -14.90 51.69 21.79
CA ASP A 381 -15.89 52.70 22.18
C ASP A 381 -15.22 53.87 22.93
N SER A 382 -15.26 55.06 22.34
CA SER A 382 -14.57 56.26 22.84
C SER A 382 -15.34 56.91 23.98
N ALA A 383 -14.65 57.37 25.04
CA ALA A 383 -15.28 58.12 26.13
C ALA A 383 -16.01 59.39 25.63
N PHE A 384 -15.55 59.94 24.50
CA PHE A 384 -16.09 61.15 23.89
C PHE A 384 -17.45 60.93 23.22
N THR A 385 -17.83 59.70 22.84
CA THR A 385 -19.16 59.43 22.26
C THR A 385 -20.27 59.50 23.30
N LYS A 386 -19.92 59.35 24.58
CA LYS A 386 -20.84 59.46 25.72
C LYS A 386 -21.07 60.91 26.16
N ILE A 387 -20.21 61.85 25.74
CA ILE A 387 -20.40 63.29 25.96
C ILE A 387 -21.40 63.80 24.91
N ARG A 388 -22.69 63.52 25.11
CA ARG A 388 -23.74 64.15 24.30
C ARG A 388 -23.83 65.64 24.66
N PRO A 389 -23.95 66.56 23.68
CA PRO A 389 -24.33 67.93 24.00
C PRO A 389 -25.62 67.85 24.80
N THR A 390 -25.66 68.60 25.90
CA THR A 390 -26.82 68.66 26.78
C THR A 390 -27.98 69.16 25.94
N ASN A 391 -28.81 68.24 25.42
CA ASN A 391 -30.17 68.59 25.06
C ASN A 391 -30.73 69.15 26.37
N LEU A 392 -30.92 70.46 26.42
CA LEU A 392 -31.60 71.15 27.52
C LEU A 392 -32.93 70.43 27.72
N GLU A 393 -32.97 69.45 28.64
CA GLU A 393 -34.18 68.69 28.86
C GLU A 393 -35.26 69.67 29.33
N PRO A 394 -36.49 69.62 28.77
CA PRO A 394 -37.59 70.47 29.18
C PRO A 394 -37.94 70.34 30.68
N LYS A 395 -37.39 69.33 31.38
CA LYS A 395 -37.51 69.16 32.84
C LYS A 395 -36.91 70.32 33.63
N THR A 396 -35.74 70.86 33.26
CA THR A 396 -35.15 72.00 33.99
C THR A 396 -35.92 73.30 33.71
N LEU A 397 -36.40 73.49 32.48
CA LEU A 397 -37.30 74.58 32.09
C LEU A 397 -38.66 74.50 32.81
N SER A 398 -39.22 73.30 32.97
CA SER A 398 -40.46 73.09 33.72
C SER A 398 -40.31 73.40 35.21
N GLN A 399 -39.16 73.09 35.80
CA GLN A 399 -38.85 73.41 37.20
C GLN A 399 -38.65 74.92 37.39
N VAL A 400 -37.96 75.60 36.48
CA VAL A 400 -37.84 77.06 36.48
C VAL A 400 -39.21 77.72 36.30
N SER A 401 -40.05 77.20 35.39
CA SER A 401 -41.42 77.67 35.21
C SER A 401 -42.28 77.46 36.46
N GLN A 402 -42.18 76.32 37.14
CA GLN A 402 -42.91 76.07 38.39
C GLN A 402 -42.48 77.02 39.50
N ILE A 403 -41.19 77.35 39.61
CA ILE A 403 -40.69 78.33 40.57
C ILE A 403 -41.21 79.74 40.23
N ILE A 404 -41.19 80.15 38.96
CA ILE A 404 -41.73 81.44 38.51
C ILE A 404 -43.24 81.53 38.79
N THR A 405 -44.00 80.46 38.53
CA THR A 405 -45.44 80.41 38.80
C THR A 405 -45.74 80.43 40.30
N ALA A 406 -44.94 79.74 41.13
CA ALA A 406 -45.08 79.77 42.58
C ALA A 406 -44.81 81.16 43.16
N VAL A 407 -43.77 81.86 42.67
CA VAL A 407 -43.45 83.24 43.09
C VAL A 407 -44.52 84.23 42.62
N SER A 408 -45.02 84.08 41.39
CA SER A 408 -46.13 84.89 40.85
C SER A 408 -47.42 84.74 41.66
N ASN A 409 -47.78 83.51 42.03
CA ASN A 409 -48.97 83.24 42.83
C ASN A 409 -48.84 83.74 44.27
N ALA A 410 -47.64 83.68 44.86
CA ALA A 410 -47.36 84.23 46.19
C ALA A 410 -47.39 85.77 46.23
N ALA A 411 -47.06 86.44 45.12
CA ALA A 411 -47.17 87.90 45.00
C ALA A 411 -48.64 88.36 44.89
N LYS A 412 -49.49 87.59 44.21
CA LYS A 412 -50.94 87.87 44.06
C LYS A 412 -51.78 87.62 45.31
N THR A 413 -51.25 86.92 46.32
CA THR A 413 -51.97 86.63 47.57
C THR A 413 -51.72 87.67 48.68
N LYS A 414 -50.94 88.72 48.40
CA LYS A 414 -50.58 89.78 49.35
C LYS A 414 -51.13 91.17 48.99
N GLU A 415 -51.83 91.31 47.86
CA GLU A 415 -52.83 92.36 47.62
C GLU A 415 -54.20 91.84 48.08
#